data_AF-A0A7L2EWW6-F1
#
_entry.id   AF-A0A7L2EWW6-F1
#
_cell.length_a   1.000
_cell.length_b   1.000
_cell.length_c   1.000
_cell.angle_alpha   90.00
_cell.angle_beta   90.00
_cell.angle_gamma   90.00
#
_symmetry.space_group_name_H-M   'P 1'
#
loop_
_entity.id
_entity.type
_entity.pdbx_description
1 polymer ?
#
loop_
_entity_poly.entity_id
_entity_poly.type
_entity_poly.pdbx_seq_one_letter_code
_entity_poly.pdbx_strand_id
1 'polypeptide(L)' 'RTLRLLRENLEEEAKIMRDVPGWKVGESRFHTDRWVPPTVEELYYLRPPAELEREKFALQNYV' A
#
# COMPACT_ATOMS: atom_id res chain seq x y z
N ARG A 1 -6.91 9.94 5.32
CA ARG A 1 -6.34 8.65 5.81
C ARG A 1 -5.56 7.93 4.71
N THR A 2 -6.21 7.54 3.61
CA THR A 2 -5.61 6.77 2.50
C THR A 2 -4.36 7.40 1.89
N LEU A 3 -4.41 8.69 1.51
CA LEU A 3 -3.28 9.39 0.90
C LEU A 3 -2.05 9.46 1.82
N ARG A 4 -2.27 9.55 3.14
CA ARG A 4 -1.19 9.54 4.13
C ARG A 4 -0.50 8.17 4.18
N LEU A 5 -1.28 7.09 4.20
CA LEU A 5 -0.74 5.72 4.17
C LEU A 5 0.06 5.46 2.88
N LEU A 6 -0.48 5.86 1.72
CA LEU A 6 0.24 5.74 0.46
C LEU A 6 1.54 6.53 0.45
N ARG A 7 1.54 7.73 1.04
CA ARG A 7 2.73 8.56 1.15
C ARG A 7 3.81 7.89 2.00
N GLU A 8 3.44 7.37 3.16
CA GLU A 8 4.35 6.63 4.05
C GLU A 8 4.89 5.37 3.35
N ASN A 9 4.03 4.60 2.65
CA ASN A 9 4.45 3.41 1.92
C ASN A 9 5.42 3.74 0.78
N LEU A 10 5.22 4.86 0.07
CA LEU A 10 6.11 5.32 -1.00
C LEU A 10 7.49 5.70 -0.45
N GLU A 11 7.54 6.36 0.72
CA GLU A 11 8.79 6.72 1.39
C GLU A 11 9.57 5.49 1.87
N GLU A 12 8.87 4.46 2.38
CA GLU A 12 9.50 3.17 2.74
C GLU A 12 9.92 2.36 1.52
N GLU A 13 9.11 2.33 0.45
CA GLU A 13 9.49 1.71 -0.83
C GLU A 13 10.79 2.33 -1.36
N ALA A 14 10.92 3.66 -1.30
CA ALA A 14 12.13 4.36 -1.73
C ALA A 14 13.37 3.94 -0.92
N LYS A 15 13.22 3.66 0.38
CA LYS A 15 14.32 3.21 1.23
C LYS A 15 14.70 1.76 0.95
N ILE A 16 13.70 0.88 0.78
CA ILE A 16 13.89 -0.56 0.58
C ILE A 16 14.44 -0.85 -0.83
N MET A 17 13.90 -0.17 -1.85
CA MET A 17 14.18 -0.47 -3.26
C MET A 17 15.35 0.32 -3.85
N ARG A 18 16.04 1.13 -3.05
CA ARG A 18 17.14 2.01 -3.51
C ARG A 18 18.26 1.27 -4.27
N ASP A 19 18.50 0.01 -3.90
CA ASP A 19 19.64 -0.79 -4.38
C ASP A 19 19.25 -1.73 -5.54
N VAL A 20 17.98 -1.74 -5.96
CA VAL A 20 17.47 -2.66 -6.99
C VAL A 20 17.53 -2.01 -8.38
N PRO A 21 18.29 -2.57 -9.35
CA PRO A 21 18.43 -1.97 -10.68
C PRO A 21 17.10 -2.04 -11.45
N GLY A 22 16.71 -0.92 -12.06
CA GLY A 22 15.50 -0.83 -12.88
C GLY A 22 14.20 -0.65 -12.09
N TRP A 23 14.25 -0.56 -10.76
CA TRP A 23 13.07 -0.26 -9.95
C TRP A 23 12.71 1.22 -10.00
N LYS A 24 11.45 1.54 -10.27
CA LYS A 24 10.90 2.89 -10.21
C LYS A 24 9.88 2.98 -9.08
N VAL A 25 10.23 3.73 -8.05
CA VAL A 25 9.37 3.95 -6.88
C VAL A 25 8.07 4.63 -7.32
N GLY A 26 6.92 4.08 -6.88
CA GLY A 26 5.60 4.66 -7.17
C GLY A 26 5.19 4.62 -8.65
N GLU A 27 5.81 3.77 -9.48
CA GLU A 27 5.37 3.59 -10.87
C GLU A 27 3.98 2.94 -10.93
N SER A 28 3.03 3.64 -11.56
CA SER A 28 1.69 3.09 -11.80
C SER A 28 1.76 1.94 -12.79
N ARG A 29 1.12 0.81 -12.45
CA ARG A 29 0.97 -0.34 -13.36
C ARG A 29 -0.17 -0.19 -14.37
N PHE A 30 -0.97 0.87 -14.25
CA PHE A 30 -2.09 1.12 -15.15
C PHE A 30 -1.68 1.99 -16.33
N HIS A 31 -2.21 1.70 -17.51
CA HIS A 31 -2.00 2.49 -18.74
C HIS A 31 -2.84 3.79 -18.78
N THR A 32 -3.21 4.34 -17.62
CA THR A 32 -4.09 5.52 -17.52
C THR A 32 -3.61 6.45 -16.42
N ASP A 33 -3.77 7.76 -16.64
CA ASP A 33 -3.47 8.80 -15.65
C ASP A 33 -4.61 9.05 -14.64
N ARG A 34 -5.66 8.22 -14.68
CA ARG A 34 -6.79 8.34 -13.76
C ARG A 34 -6.39 7.83 -12.37
N TRP A 35 -6.96 8.44 -11.34
CA TRP A 35 -6.84 7.93 -9.98
C TRP A 35 -7.48 6.55 -9.86
N VAL A 36 -6.71 5.59 -9.36
CA VAL A 36 -7.19 4.24 -9.03
C VAL A 36 -7.19 4.10 -7.50
N PRO A 37 -8.33 3.77 -6.87
CA PRO A 37 -8.37 3.52 -5.43
C PRO A 37 -7.44 2.36 -5.06
N PRO A 38 -6.59 2.51 -4.03
CA PRO A 38 -5.69 1.45 -3.61
C PRO A 38 -6.47 0.30 -2.97
N THR A 39 -5.95 -0.90 -3.14
CA THR A 39 -6.38 -2.11 -2.43
C THR A 39 -5.99 -2.03 -0.94
N VAL A 40 -6.67 -2.81 -0.10
CA VAL A 40 -6.30 -2.92 1.33
C VAL A 40 -4.87 -3.43 1.48
N GLU A 41 -4.44 -4.30 0.59
CA GLU A 41 -3.11 -4.86 0.53
C GLU A 41 -2.03 -3.82 0.25
N GLU A 42 -2.21 -2.98 -0.77
CA GLU A 42 -1.31 -1.86 -1.08
C GLU A 42 -1.17 -0.86 0.08
N LEU A 43 -2.20 -0.74 0.94
CA LEU A 43 -2.17 0.13 2.11
C LEU A 43 -1.49 -0.50 3.33
N TYR A 44 -1.65 -1.81 3.54
CA TYR A 44 -1.34 -2.47 4.81
C TYR A 44 -0.22 -3.54 4.75
N TYR A 45 0.36 -3.86 3.60
CA TYR A 45 1.41 -4.89 3.53
C TYR A 45 2.68 -4.58 4.34
N LEU A 46 3.02 -3.31 4.52
CA LEU A 46 4.17 -2.88 5.34
C LEU A 46 3.83 -2.70 6.83
N ARG A 47 2.59 -2.99 7.23
CA ARG A 47 2.09 -2.85 8.61
C ARG A 47 2.11 -4.22 9.30
N PRO A 48 1.94 -4.25 10.64
CA PRO A 48 1.74 -5.51 11.36
C PRO A 48 0.57 -6.33 10.76
N PRO A 49 0.71 -7.67 10.61
CA PRO A 49 -0.32 -8.51 9.98
C PRO A 49 -1.70 -8.38 10.63
N ALA A 50 -1.75 -8.18 11.95
CA ALA A 50 -3.00 -7.97 12.69
C ALA A 50 -3.80 -6.74 12.21
N GLU A 51 -3.14 -5.69 11.72
CA GLU A 51 -3.83 -4.52 11.15
C GLU A 51 -4.48 -4.85 9.81
N LEU A 52 -3.79 -5.60 8.95
CA LEU A 52 -4.33 -6.09 7.68
C LEU A 52 -5.55 -6.99 7.91
N GLU A 53 -5.44 -7.95 8.84
CA GLU A 53 -6.54 -8.85 9.20
C GLU A 53 -7.74 -8.09 9.75
N ARG A 54 -7.49 -7.09 10.62
CA ARG A 54 -8.56 -6.23 11.14
C ARG A 54 -9.25 -5.47 10.00
N GLU A 55 -8.51 -4.80 9.12
CA GLU A 55 -9.14 -4.03 8.03
C GLU A 55 -9.88 -4.93 7.02
N LYS A 56 -9.43 -6.18 6.83
CA LYS A 56 -10.11 -7.16 5.97
C LYS A 56 -11.38 -7.76 6.60
N PHE A 57 -11.31 -8.13 7.88
CA PHE A 57 -12.32 -9.03 8.48
C PHE A 57 -13.03 -8.48 9.71
N ALA A 58 -12.62 -7.33 10.27
CA ALA A 58 -13.20 -6.83 11.52
C ALA A 58 -14.71 -6.67 11.47
N LEU A 59 -15.26 -6.20 10.35
CA LEU A 59 -16.70 -6.06 10.20
C LEU A 59 -17.42 -7.42 10.21
N GLN A 60 -16.86 -8.43 9.55
CA GLN A 60 -17.43 -9.77 9.49
C GLN A 60 -17.33 -10.49 10.84
N ASN A 61 -16.25 -10.23 11.58
CA ASN A 61 -15.99 -10.83 12.89
C ASN A 61 -16.70 -10.09 14.04
N TYR A 62 -17.32 -8.94 13.77
CA TYR A 62 -18.05 -8.17 14.77
C TYR A 62 -19.49 -8.70 14.87
N VAL A 63 -19.66 -9.75 15.66
CA VAL A 63 -20.95 -10.38 16.03
C VAL A 63 -21.26 -10.08 17.50
#